data_AF-A0AA39UPF8-F1
#
_entry.id   AF-A0AA39UPF8-F1
#
_cell.length_a   1.000
_cell.length_b   1.000
_cell.length_c   1.000
_cell.angle_alpha   90.00
_cell.angle_beta   90.00
_cell.angle_gamma   90.00
#
_symmetry.space_group_name_H-M   'P 1'
#
loop_
_entity.id
_entity.type
_entity.pdbx_description
1 polymer ?
#
loop_
_entity_poly.entity_id
_entity_poly.type
_entity_poly.pdbx_seq_one_letter_code
_entity_poly.pdbx_strand_id
1 'polypeptide(L)'
;MAYIRTQKSDFDSRLALLLPDYSHAPPGARIIDLLRTNDPPTAFERKSFEETLLEAPRRIAQLDSLIHTTTSLLEYLTKDRSQAIANQRDAKQILSPSRRLPLEVLTEIFIQCWLFCGRMGPPLNPHAAPWKLTHVCRKWREVALATPKIWSNIHLDF
;
A
#
# COMPACT_ATOMS: atom_id res chain seq x y z
N MET A 1 5.31 -0.11 29.77
CA MET A 1 5.74 -0.68 28.47
C MET A 1 7.18 -1.13 28.61
N ALA A 2 7.47 -2.42 28.44
CA ALA A 2 8.83 -2.93 28.50
C ALA A 2 9.65 -2.29 27.38
N TYR A 3 10.76 -1.65 27.75
CA TYR A 3 11.68 -1.05 26.80
C TYR A 3 12.36 -2.18 25.99
N ILE A 4 12.03 -2.31 24.71
CA ILE A 4 12.66 -3.29 23.82
C ILE A 4 13.97 -2.69 23.32
N ARG A 5 15.08 -3.29 23.72
CA ARG A 5 16.41 -2.91 23.24
C ARG A 5 16.54 -3.33 21.78
N THR A 6 16.30 -2.39 20.86
CA THR A 6 16.62 -2.58 19.44
C THR A 6 18.13 -2.51 19.28
N GLN A 7 18.73 -3.58 18.73
CA GLN A 7 20.14 -3.61 18.38
C GLN A 7 20.33 -3.09 16.96
N LYS A 8 21.49 -2.51 16.66
CA LYS A 8 21.83 -2.07 15.29
C LYS A 8 21.70 -3.19 14.25
N SER A 9 21.94 -4.43 14.67
CA SER A 9 21.78 -5.64 13.84
C SER A 9 20.34 -5.92 13.40
N ASP A 10 19.35 -5.32 14.08
CA ASP A 10 17.94 -5.53 13.79
C ASP A 10 17.47 -4.71 12.58
N PHE A 11 18.29 -3.77 12.11
CA PHE A 11 17.98 -2.89 10.99
C PHE A 11 18.71 -3.36 9.72
N ASP A 12 18.14 -3.05 8.55
CA ASP A 12 18.83 -3.21 7.26
C ASP A 12 20.20 -2.52 7.34
N SER A 13 21.24 -3.20 6.85
CA SER A 13 22.63 -2.72 6.86
C SER A 13 22.79 -1.26 6.39
N ARG A 14 21.99 -0.81 5.43
CA ARG A 14 22.03 0.57 4.91
C ARG A 14 21.51 1.59 5.91
N LEU A 15 20.53 1.20 6.73
CA LEU A 15 19.92 2.05 7.76
C LEU A 15 20.66 1.93 9.10
N ALA A 16 21.25 0.77 9.40
CA ALA A 16 22.05 0.55 10.59
C ALA A 16 23.26 1.50 10.68
N LEU A 17 23.81 1.92 9.52
CA LEU A 17 24.88 2.93 9.43
C LEU A 17 24.46 4.32 9.93
N LEU A 18 23.17 4.63 9.86
CA LEU A 18 22.62 5.91 10.31
C LEU A 18 22.35 5.92 11.82
N LEU A 19 22.31 4.74 12.44
CA LEU A 19 22.03 4.63 13.86
C LEU A 19 23.27 4.97 14.70
N PRO A 20 23.10 5.72 15.79
CA PRO A 20 24.16 5.93 16.77
C PRO A 20 24.50 4.67 17.57
N ASP A 21 25.73 4.54 18.09
CA ASP A 21 26.21 3.37 18.85
C ASP A 21 25.65 3.23 20.29
N TYR A 22 24.74 4.10 20.71
CA TYR A 22 24.27 4.14 22.10
C TYR A 22 23.01 3.29 22.34
N SER A 23 22.93 2.74 23.56
CA SER A 23 21.80 1.95 24.05
C SER A 23 20.86 2.85 24.86
N HIS A 24 19.55 2.86 24.57
CA HIS A 24 18.60 3.54 25.45
C HIS A 24 18.32 2.70 26.70
N ALA A 25 19.30 2.58 27.59
CA ALA A 25 19.08 1.92 28.87
C ALA A 25 18.03 2.71 29.68
N PRO A 26 17.08 2.02 30.35
CA PRO A 26 16.19 2.69 31.28
C PRO A 26 16.99 3.39 32.39
N PRO A 27 16.42 4.43 33.04
CA PRO A 27 17.06 5.09 34.16
C PRO A 27 17.47 4.06 35.22
N GLY A 28 18.71 4.13 35.70
CA GLY A 28 19.19 3.24 36.75
C GLY A 28 18.38 3.42 38.05
N ALA A 29 18.30 2.36 38.88
CA ALA A 29 17.54 2.37 40.13
C ALA A 29 17.83 3.61 41.00
N ARG A 30 19.09 4.03 41.06
CA ARG A 30 19.52 5.22 41.81
C ARG A 30 18.93 6.53 41.29
N ILE A 31 18.78 6.68 39.97
CA ILE A 31 18.12 7.86 39.37
C ILE A 31 16.64 7.86 39.73
N ILE A 32 16.00 6.68 39.69
CA ILE A 32 14.59 6.53 40.06
C ILE A 32 14.38 6.91 41.53
N ASP A 33 15.26 6.49 42.43
CA ASP A 33 15.18 6.81 43.85
C ASP A 33 15.34 8.32 44.10
N LEU A 34 16.34 8.96 43.49
CA LEU A 34 16.55 10.42 43.58
C LEU A 34 15.40 11.25 42.98
N LEU A 35 14.62 10.69 42.07
CA LEU A 35 13.40 11.35 41.56
C LEU A 35 12.20 11.18 42.51
N ARG A 36 12.26 10.20 43.42
CA ARG A 36 11.20 9.91 44.40
C ARG A 36 11.49 10.54 45.76
N THR A 37 12.75 10.77 46.11
CA THR A 37 13.18 11.42 47.34
C THR A 37 13.79 12.78 47.04
N ASN A 38 13.65 13.76 47.96
CA ASN A 38 14.35 15.05 47.84
C ASN A 38 15.81 14.95 48.31
N ASP A 39 16.40 13.75 48.29
CA ASP A 39 17.79 13.55 48.72
C ASP A 39 18.74 14.21 47.71
N PRO A 40 19.79 14.90 48.17
CA PRO A 40 20.75 15.50 47.25
C PRO A 40 21.56 14.40 46.54
N PRO A 41 21.89 14.60 45.24
CA PRO A 41 22.83 13.73 44.57
C PRO A 41 24.22 13.88 45.19
N THR A 42 24.97 12.78 45.20
CA THR A 42 26.40 12.80 45.50
C THR A 42 27.16 13.66 44.49
N ALA A 43 28.37 14.11 44.85
CA ALA A 43 29.20 14.93 43.95
C ALA A 43 29.48 14.24 42.60
N PHE A 44 29.63 12.91 42.59
CA PHE A 44 29.82 12.12 41.38
C PHE A 44 28.55 12.07 40.51
N GLU A 45 27.39 11.81 41.12
CA GLU A 45 26.09 11.82 40.43
C GLU A 45 25.80 13.20 39.84
N ARG A 46 26.04 14.27 40.60
CA ARG A 46 25.89 15.65 40.14
C ARG A 46 26.73 15.92 38.89
N LYS A 47 28.02 15.55 38.91
CA LYS A 47 28.91 15.74 37.75
C LYS A 47 28.41 14.98 36.52
N SER A 48 27.95 13.74 36.70
CA SER A 48 27.36 12.92 35.62
C SER A 48 26.09 13.56 35.04
N PHE A 49 25.23 14.14 35.89
CA PHE A 49 24.03 14.85 35.43
C PHE A 49 24.37 16.14 34.70
N GLU A 50 25.36 16.90 35.17
CA GLU A 50 25.84 18.12 34.49
C GLU A 50 26.43 17.81 33.12
N GLU A 51 27.25 16.75 33.01
CA GLU A 51 27.77 16.26 31.73
C GLU A 51 26.64 15.83 30.77
N THR A 52 25.61 15.16 31.31
CA THR A 52 24.44 14.76 30.53
C THR A 52 23.64 15.97 30.03
N LEU A 53 23.43 16.99 30.88
CA LEU A 53 22.73 18.22 30.52
C LEU A 53 23.47 19.00 29.41
N LEU A 54 24.80 18.96 29.42
CA LEU A 54 25.63 19.63 28.43
C LEU A 54 25.56 18.93 27.07
N GLU A 55 25.56 17.60 27.05
CA GLU A 55 25.58 16.80 25.82
C GLU A 55 24.18 16.51 25.25
N ALA A 56 23.13 16.52 26.07
CA ALA A 56 21.76 16.17 25.65
C ALA A 56 21.23 17.00 24.47
N PRO A 57 21.39 18.33 24.39
CA PRO A 57 20.88 19.12 23.27
C PRO A 57 21.49 18.71 21.92
N ARG A 58 22.80 18.45 21.91
CA ARG A 58 23.52 17.99 20.71
C ARG A 58 23.00 16.64 20.25
N ARG A 59 22.76 15.71 21.19
CA ARG A 59 22.19 14.39 20.90
C ARG A 59 20.76 14.48 20.35
N ILE A 60 19.92 15.31 20.95
CA ILE A 60 18.54 15.54 20.49
C ILE A 60 18.56 16.05 19.04
N ALA A 61 19.37 17.08 18.75
CA ALA A 61 19.47 17.63 17.40
C ALA A 61 19.93 16.60 16.35
N GLN A 62 20.86 15.71 16.71
CA GLN A 62 21.27 14.61 15.83
C GLN A 62 20.13 13.63 15.55
N LEU A 63 19.39 13.24 16.58
CA LEU A 63 18.23 12.35 16.43
C LEU A 63 17.13 12.98 15.60
N ASP A 64 16.81 14.26 15.82
CA ASP A 64 15.82 14.99 15.05
C ASP A 64 16.20 15.07 13.56
N SER A 65 17.48 15.30 13.26
CA SER A 65 17.99 15.29 11.88
C SER A 65 17.84 13.91 11.22
N LEU A 66 18.12 12.83 11.97
CA LEU A 66 17.97 11.46 11.48
C LEU A 66 16.50 11.10 11.25
N ILE A 67 15.62 11.50 12.18
CA ILE A 67 14.17 11.34 12.05
C ILE A 67 13.70 12.05 10.79
N HIS A 68 14.06 13.33 10.60
CA HIS A 68 13.68 14.10 9.42
C HIS A 68 14.15 13.45 8.12
N THR A 69 15.42 13.04 8.06
CA THR A 69 15.98 12.39 6.86
C THR A 69 15.26 11.08 6.54
N THR A 70 15.00 10.27 7.56
CA THR A 70 14.36 8.96 7.40
C THR A 70 12.90 9.09 7.00
N THR A 71 12.16 10.07 7.55
CA THR A 71 10.77 10.31 7.18
C THR A 71 10.64 10.82 5.74
N SER A 72 11.53 11.72 5.30
CA SER A 72 11.57 12.15 3.89
C SER A 72 11.87 11.00 2.94
N LEU A 73 12.81 10.11 3.30
CA LEU A 73 13.11 8.92 2.49
C LEU A 73 11.90 7.98 2.42
N LEU A 74 11.22 7.75 3.55
CA LEU A 74 10.02 6.92 3.59
C LEU A 74 8.90 7.49 2.71
N GLU A 75 8.69 8.81 2.74
CA GLU A 75 7.70 9.48 1.92
C GLU A 75 8.01 9.29 0.42
N TYR A 76 9.27 9.49 0.03
CA TYR A 76 9.73 9.25 -1.34
C TYR A 76 9.45 7.80 -1.79
N LEU A 77 9.89 6.81 -1.00
CA LEU A 77 9.71 5.38 -1.34
C LEU A 77 8.23 4.98 -1.41
N THR A 78 7.39 5.56 -0.55
CA THR A 78 5.95 5.32 -0.55
C THR A 78 5.29 5.87 -1.81
N LYS A 79 5.72 7.06 -2.26
CA LYS A 79 5.26 7.67 -3.51
C LYS A 79 5.69 6.85 -4.72
N ASP A 80 6.97 6.45 -4.79
CA ASP A 80 7.50 5.64 -5.88
C ASP A 80 6.80 4.28 -5.98
N ARG A 81 6.59 3.61 -4.83
CA ARG A 81 5.80 2.37 -4.77
C ARG A 81 4.39 2.55 -5.33
N SER A 82 3.72 3.65 -4.97
CA SER A 82 2.37 3.96 -5.45
C SER A 82 2.35 4.18 -6.96
N GLN A 83 3.35 4.88 -7.50
CA GLN A 83 3.51 5.07 -8.94
C GLN A 83 3.77 3.75 -9.67
N ALA A 84 4.63 2.89 -9.14
CA ALA A 84 4.91 1.57 -9.73
C ALA A 84 3.65 0.70 -9.81
N ILE A 85 2.80 0.74 -8.78
CA ILE A 85 1.50 0.03 -8.78
C ILE A 85 0.56 0.60 -9.85
N ALA A 86 0.50 1.93 -9.99
CA ALA A 86 -0.30 2.57 -11.03
C ALA A 86 0.17 2.16 -12.43
N ASN A 87 1.48 2.25 -12.70
CA ASN A 87 2.08 1.85 -13.97
C ASN A 87 1.81 0.37 -14.28
N GLN A 88 1.89 -0.51 -13.28
CA GLN A 88 1.57 -1.93 -13.45
C GLN A 88 0.10 -2.14 -13.84
N ARG A 89 -0.83 -1.42 -13.19
CA ARG A 89 -2.26 -1.48 -13.52
C ARG A 89 -2.50 -1.03 -14.95
N ASP A 90 -1.93 0.10 -15.34
CA ASP A 90 -2.10 0.67 -16.68
C ASP A 90 -1.54 -0.27 -17.75
N ALA A 91 -0.35 -0.83 -17.52
CA ALA A 91 0.24 -1.83 -18.41
C ALA A 91 -0.64 -3.07 -18.56
N LYS A 92 -1.18 -3.62 -17.46
CA LYS A 92 -2.12 -4.76 -17.50
C LYS A 92 -3.37 -4.42 -18.30
N GLN A 93 -3.91 -3.22 -18.11
CA GLN A 93 -5.05 -2.77 -18.88
C GLN A 93 -4.65 -2.70 -20.36
N ILE A 94 -3.53 -2.06 -20.71
CA ILE A 94 -3.04 -1.83 -22.08
C ILE A 94 -2.82 -3.14 -22.82
N LEU A 95 -2.25 -4.12 -22.14
CA LEU A 95 -1.95 -5.43 -22.69
C LEU A 95 -3.15 -6.39 -22.62
N SER A 96 -4.36 -5.92 -22.27
CA SER A 96 -5.52 -6.79 -22.18
C SER A 96 -5.84 -7.45 -23.54
N PRO A 97 -6.10 -8.77 -23.60
CA PRO A 97 -6.40 -9.47 -24.85
C PRO A 97 -7.57 -8.85 -25.63
N SER A 98 -8.54 -8.29 -24.92
CA SER A 98 -9.70 -7.59 -25.49
C SER A 98 -9.36 -6.46 -26.46
N ARG A 99 -8.18 -5.83 -26.34
CA ARG A 99 -7.72 -4.80 -27.29
C ARG A 99 -7.20 -5.38 -28.59
N ARG A 100 -6.61 -6.58 -28.55
CA ARG A 100 -5.94 -7.24 -29.68
C ARG A 100 -6.88 -8.12 -30.51
N LEU A 101 -8.01 -8.55 -29.96
CA LEU A 101 -8.94 -9.41 -30.68
C LEU A 101 -9.53 -8.67 -31.90
N PRO A 102 -9.47 -9.27 -33.10
CA PRO A 102 -10.22 -8.81 -34.26
C PRO A 102 -11.73 -8.75 -33.96
N LEU A 103 -12.44 -7.94 -34.76
CA LEU A 103 -13.89 -7.76 -34.59
C LEU A 103 -14.63 -9.09 -34.76
N GLU A 104 -14.23 -9.87 -35.76
CA GLU A 104 -14.84 -11.14 -36.14
C GLU A 104 -14.74 -12.17 -35.02
N VAL A 105 -13.55 -12.27 -34.42
CA VAL A 105 -13.30 -13.17 -33.28
C VAL A 105 -14.12 -12.74 -32.07
N LEU A 106 -14.23 -11.43 -31.82
CA LEU A 106 -15.02 -10.91 -30.71
C LEU A 106 -16.53 -11.17 -30.90
N THR A 107 -17.03 -10.98 -32.12
CA THR A 107 -18.41 -11.31 -32.51
C THR A 107 -18.70 -12.79 -32.31
N GLU A 108 -17.80 -13.67 -32.76
CA GLU A 108 -17.95 -15.12 -32.58
C GLU A 108 -17.98 -15.51 -31.10
N ILE A 109 -17.08 -14.95 -30.28
CA ILE A 109 -17.10 -15.14 -28.82
C ILE A 109 -18.46 -14.73 -28.25
N PHE A 110 -19.02 -13.59 -28.66
CA PHE A 110 -20.31 -13.11 -28.15
C PHE A 110 -21.46 -14.03 -28.54
N ILE A 111 -21.47 -14.55 -29.77
CA ILE A 111 -22.43 -15.54 -30.23
C ILE A 111 -22.32 -16.81 -29.39
N GLN A 112 -21.11 -17.30 -29.14
CA GLN A 112 -20.91 -18.47 -28.27
C GLN A 112 -21.38 -18.20 -26.84
N CYS A 113 -21.03 -17.06 -26.24
CA CYS A 113 -21.54 -16.66 -24.91
C CYS A 113 -23.07 -16.62 -24.86
N TRP A 114 -23.72 -16.13 -25.92
CA TRP A 114 -25.18 -16.16 -26.03
C TRP A 114 -25.72 -17.58 -26.13
N LEU A 115 -25.12 -18.45 -26.94
CA LEU A 115 -25.56 -19.83 -27.11
C LEU A 115 -25.46 -20.65 -25.82
N PHE A 116 -24.38 -20.47 -25.05
CA PHE A 116 -24.13 -21.23 -23.82
C PHE A 116 -24.79 -20.63 -22.57
N CYS A 117 -24.84 -19.30 -22.46
CA CYS A 117 -25.28 -18.62 -21.23
C CYS A 117 -26.53 -17.76 -21.41
N GLY A 118 -26.84 -17.34 -22.64
CA GLY A 118 -27.91 -16.40 -22.94
C GLY A 118 -29.30 -17.01 -23.08
N ARG A 119 -29.39 -18.33 -23.35
CA ARG A 119 -30.67 -19.04 -23.45
C ARG A 119 -31.35 -19.32 -22.11
N MET A 120 -30.72 -18.98 -20.98
CA MET A 120 -31.18 -19.37 -19.63
C MET A 120 -31.99 -18.27 -18.90
N GLY A 121 -32.47 -17.24 -19.58
CA GLY A 121 -33.35 -16.25 -18.94
C GLY A 121 -33.98 -15.25 -19.93
N PRO A 122 -34.98 -14.46 -19.49
CA PRO A 122 -35.64 -13.51 -20.34
C PRO A 122 -34.63 -12.45 -20.82
N PRO A 123 -34.65 -12.09 -22.11
CA PRO A 123 -33.69 -11.18 -22.76
C PRO A 123 -33.81 -9.72 -22.31
N LEU A 124 -34.92 -9.37 -21.65
CA LEU A 124 -35.07 -8.11 -20.94
C LEU A 124 -34.45 -8.11 -19.54
N ASN A 125 -33.91 -9.24 -19.07
CA ASN A 125 -33.17 -9.29 -17.81
C ASN A 125 -31.84 -8.52 -17.96
N PRO A 126 -31.61 -7.43 -17.21
CA PRO A 126 -30.36 -6.67 -17.27
C PRO A 126 -29.11 -7.49 -16.89
N HIS A 127 -29.30 -8.64 -16.24
CA HIS A 127 -28.25 -9.59 -15.89
C HIS A 127 -28.00 -10.68 -16.95
N ALA A 128 -28.74 -10.67 -18.07
CA ALA A 128 -28.52 -11.60 -19.17
C ALA A 128 -27.18 -11.34 -19.88
N ALA A 129 -26.67 -12.37 -20.57
CA ALA A 129 -25.37 -12.33 -21.23
C ALA A 129 -25.20 -11.15 -22.22
N PRO A 130 -26.17 -10.81 -23.10
CA PRO A 130 -26.02 -9.71 -24.05
C PRO A 130 -25.75 -8.37 -23.35
N TRP A 131 -26.51 -8.07 -22.29
CA TRP A 131 -26.32 -6.87 -21.48
C TRP A 131 -24.95 -6.85 -20.81
N LYS A 132 -24.53 -7.95 -20.17
CA LYS A 132 -23.20 -8.05 -19.54
C LYS A 132 -22.06 -7.76 -20.52
N LEU A 133 -22.16 -8.25 -21.75
CA LEU A 133 -21.16 -7.98 -22.80
C LEU A 133 -21.05 -6.48 -23.12
N THR A 134 -22.16 -5.73 -23.10
CA THR A 134 -22.15 -4.27 -23.33
C THR A 134 -21.53 -3.43 -22.21
N HIS A 135 -21.27 -4.02 -21.04
CA HIS A 135 -20.72 -3.30 -19.87
C HIS A 135 -19.21 -3.48 -19.69
N VAL A 136 -18.53 -4.25 -20.54
CA VAL A 136 -17.08 -4.52 -20.40
C VAL A 136 -16.22 -3.33 -20.83
N CYS A 137 -16.38 -2.85 -22.08
CA CYS A 137 -15.70 -1.66 -22.58
C CYS A 137 -16.43 -1.07 -23.80
N ARG A 138 -16.00 0.10 -24.28
CA ARG A 138 -16.62 0.76 -25.44
C ARG A 138 -16.64 -0.13 -26.69
N LYS A 139 -15.50 -0.75 -27.01
CA LYS A 139 -15.39 -1.69 -28.15
C LYS A 139 -16.38 -2.84 -28.01
N TRP A 140 -16.44 -3.50 -26.85
CA TRP A 140 -17.36 -4.62 -26.64
C TRP A 140 -18.82 -4.20 -26.76
N ARG A 141 -19.19 -3.00 -26.29
CA ARG A 141 -20.53 -2.45 -26.48
C ARG A 141 -20.87 -2.25 -27.94
N GLU A 142 -19.98 -1.61 -28.70
CA GLU A 142 -20.18 -1.39 -30.14
C GLU A 142 -20.40 -2.73 -30.87
N VAL A 143 -19.56 -3.73 -30.60
CA VAL A 143 -19.68 -5.06 -31.22
C VAL A 143 -20.95 -5.79 -30.80
N ALA A 144 -21.28 -5.79 -29.50
CA ALA A 144 -22.45 -6.48 -28.98
C ALA A 144 -23.74 -5.90 -29.58
N LEU A 145 -23.86 -4.57 -29.64
CA LEU A 145 -25.01 -3.90 -30.25
C LEU A 145 -25.07 -4.13 -31.77
N ALA A 146 -23.92 -4.20 -32.43
CA ALA A 146 -23.81 -4.50 -33.87
C ALA A 146 -23.98 -5.99 -34.21
N THR A 147 -24.28 -6.86 -33.26
CA THR A 147 -24.46 -8.31 -33.47
C THR A 147 -25.92 -8.72 -33.24
N PRO A 148 -26.84 -8.60 -34.22
CA PRO A 148 -28.27 -8.88 -34.03
C PRO A 148 -28.59 -10.28 -33.48
N LYS A 149 -27.74 -11.27 -33.80
CA LYS A 149 -27.92 -12.68 -33.40
C LYS A 149 -27.98 -12.91 -31.89
N ILE A 150 -27.35 -12.05 -31.08
CA ILE A 150 -27.41 -12.17 -29.61
C ILE A 150 -28.64 -11.47 -29.01
N TRP A 151 -29.43 -10.78 -29.84
CA TRP A 151 -30.66 -10.06 -29.46
C TRP A 151 -31.92 -10.65 -30.10
N SER A 152 -31.78 -11.70 -30.92
CA SER A 152 -32.86 -12.20 -31.79
C SER A 152 -33.89 -13.09 -31.09
N ASN A 153 -33.73 -13.37 -29.80
CA ASN A 153 -34.70 -14.12 -29.01
C ASN A 153 -35.23 -13.17 -27.94
N ILE A 154 -36.54 -12.87 -27.97
CA ILE A 154 -37.23 -12.03 -27.00
C ILE A 154 -38.31 -12.87 -26.31
N HIS A 155 -38.16 -13.14 -25.01
CA HIS A 155 -39.16 -13.80 -24.18
C HIS A 155 -39.72 -12.81 -23.15
N LEU A 156 -41.04 -12.69 -23.11
CA LEU A 156 -41.76 -11.87 -22.16
C LEU A 156 -42.41 -12.81 -21.15
N ASP A 157 -41.97 -12.74 -19.91
CA ASP A 157 -42.62 -13.43 -18.80
C ASP A 157 -43.78 -12.53 -18.34
N PHE A 158 -45.02 -13.00 -18.52
CA PHE A 158 -46.25 -12.36 -18.03
C PHE A 158 -46.72 -13.04 -16.74
#